data_AF-A0A1I6PMT4-F1
#
_entry.id   AF-A0A1I6PMT4-F1
#
_cell.length_a   1.000
_cell.length_b   1.000
_cell.length_c   1.000
_cell.angle_alpha   90.00
_cell.angle_beta   90.00
_cell.angle_gamma   90.00
#
_symmetry.space_group_name_H-M   'P 1'
#
loop_
_entity.id
_entity.type
_entity.pdbx_description
1 polymer ?
#
loop_
_entity_poly.entity_id
_entity_poly.type
_entity_poly.pdbx_seq_one_letter_code
_entity_poly.pdbx_strand_id
1 'polypeptide(L)'
;EANVGWHYIAPGKPQQNGFNESFNGRLRDELLNETLFRSLPHARIVLESWRRDYNEARPHSKLGWLTPKAYAEALDRKDRPACCAG
;
A
#
# COMPACT_ATOMS: atom_id res chain seq x y z
N GLU A 1 3.09 -23.39 1.41
CA GLU A 1 3.90 -22.15 1.47
C GLU A 1 3.83 -21.46 0.12
N ALA A 2 3.68 -20.14 0.07
CA ALA A 2 3.75 -19.42 -1.20
C ALA A 2 5.23 -19.33 -1.61
N ASN A 3 5.57 -19.81 -2.80
CA ASN A 3 6.95 -19.84 -3.31
C ASN A 3 7.39 -18.43 -3.78
N VAL A 4 7.61 -17.51 -2.83
CA VAL A 4 7.97 -16.11 -3.11
C VAL A 4 9.49 -15.94 -3.02
N GLY A 5 10.11 -15.53 -4.13
CA GLY A 5 11.54 -15.24 -4.19
C GLY A 5 11.91 -13.92 -3.51
N TRP A 6 13.11 -13.87 -2.92
CA TRP A 6 13.66 -12.63 -2.37
C TRP A 6 14.19 -11.74 -3.50
N HIS A 7 13.73 -10.49 -3.54
CA HIS A 7 14.19 -9.49 -4.50
C HIS A 7 14.79 -8.28 -3.76
N TYR A 8 16.11 -8.14 -3.86
CA TYR A 8 16.84 -7.00 -3.29
C TYR A 8 16.92 -5.85 -4.30
N ILE A 9 17.02 -4.62 -3.80
CA ILE A 9 17.39 -3.48 -4.63
C ILE A 9 18.81 -3.66 -5.16
N ALA A 10 19.07 -3.17 -6.36
CA ALA A 10 20.40 -3.19 -6.92
C ALA A 10 21.29 -2.17 -6.20
N PRO A 11 22.57 -2.50 -5.94
CA PRO A 11 23.54 -1.54 -5.42
C PRO A 11 23.56 -0.25 -6.27
N GLY A 12 23.53 0.90 -5.60
CA GLY A 12 23.54 2.21 -6.27
C GLY A 12 22.23 2.63 -6.94
N LYS A 13 21.12 1.89 -6.77
CA LYS A 13 19.79 2.23 -7.34
C LYS A 13 18.73 2.52 -6.26
N PRO A 14 18.88 3.58 -5.46
CA PRO A 14 17.92 3.90 -4.38
C PRO A 14 16.50 4.13 -4.90
N GLN A 15 16.34 4.53 -6.17
CA GLN A 15 15.04 4.77 -6.79
C GLN A 15 14.16 3.51 -6.83
N GLN A 16 14.75 2.30 -6.79
CA GLN A 16 13.99 1.05 -6.73
C GLN A 16 13.22 0.88 -5.42
N ASN A 17 13.60 1.60 -4.36
CA ASN A 17 12.90 1.63 -3.07
C ASN A 17 11.89 2.78 -2.94
N GLY A 18 11.76 3.64 -3.96
CA GLY A 18 11.04 4.91 -3.84
C GLY A 18 9.57 4.77 -3.46
N PHE A 19 8.91 3.67 -3.83
CA PHE A 19 7.53 3.41 -3.43
C PHE A 19 7.40 3.12 -1.93
N ASN A 20 8.24 2.24 -1.39
CA ASN A 20 8.26 1.93 0.04
C ASN A 20 8.65 3.16 0.86
N GLU A 21 9.62 3.95 0.40
CA GLU A 21 10.02 5.19 1.07
C GLU A 21 8.87 6.20 1.10
N SER A 22 8.19 6.40 -0.02
CA SER A 22 7.03 7.31 -0.10
C SER A 22 5.89 6.87 0.81
N PHE A 23 5.60 5.56 0.87
CA PHE A 23 4.58 5.00 1.76
C PHE A 23 4.96 5.21 3.24
N ASN A 24 6.17 4.82 3.62
CA ASN A 24 6.65 4.93 5.00
C ASN A 24 6.75 6.38 5.48
N GLY A 25 7.15 7.31 4.59
CA GLY A 25 7.13 8.74 4.88
C GLY A 25 5.72 9.22 5.20
N ARG A 26 4.76 8.91 4.34
CA ARG A 26 3.35 9.30 4.54
C ARG A 26 2.74 8.74 5.81
N LEU A 27 2.96 7.45 6.11
CA LEU A 27 2.51 6.84 7.36
C LEU A 27 3.09 7.56 8.59
N ARG A 28 4.37 7.93 8.52
CA ARG A 28 5.02 8.64 9.61
C ARG A 28 4.42 10.02 9.82
N ASP A 29 4.33 10.80 8.76
CA ASP A 29 3.94 12.21 8.80
C ASP A 29 2.45 12.39 9.10
N GLU A 30 1.58 11.47 8.65
CA GLU A 30 0.14 11.62 8.83
C GLU A 30 -0.42 10.89 10.05
N LEU A 31 0.31 9.93 10.62
CA LEU A 31 -0.21 9.06 11.69
C LEU A 31 0.74 8.95 12.87
N LEU A 32 1.96 8.45 12.64
CA LEU A 32 2.83 8.05 13.75
C LEU A 32 3.35 9.25 14.55
N ASN A 33 3.68 10.35 13.86
CA ASN A 33 4.15 11.57 14.51
C ASN A 33 3.01 12.38 15.14
N GLU A 34 1.79 12.27 14.59
CA GLU A 34 0.63 13.06 15.01
C GLU A 34 -0.19 12.40 16.13
N THR A 35 0.07 11.11 16.42
CA THR A 35 -0.76 10.34 17.36
C THR A 35 0.04 9.89 18.58
N LEU A 36 -0.40 10.31 19.77
CA LEU A 36 0.06 9.69 21.02
C LEU A 36 -0.65 8.36 21.27
N PHE A 37 0.09 7.26 21.20
CA PHE A 37 -0.46 5.93 21.46
C PHE A 37 -0.48 5.62 22.97
N ARG A 38 -1.68 5.36 23.50
CA ARG A 38 -1.88 5.05 24.93
C ARG A 38 -1.61 3.59 25.28
N SER A 39 -1.67 2.69 24.30
CA SER A 39 -1.48 1.24 24.47
C SER A 39 -1.29 0.54 23.11
N LEU A 40 -0.82 -0.70 23.12
CA LEU A 40 -0.72 -1.54 21.92
C LEU A 40 -2.09 -1.80 21.25
N PRO A 41 -3.18 -2.13 21.98
CA PRO A 41 -4.50 -2.25 21.36
C PRO A 41 -4.96 -0.96 20.68
N HIS A 42 -4.71 0.20 21.30
CA HIS A 42 -5.04 1.49 20.70
C HIS A 42 -4.26 1.71 19.39
N ALA A 43 -2.96 1.43 19.39
CA ALA A 43 -2.13 1.54 18.19
C ALA A 43 -2.64 0.64 17.05
N ARG A 44 -3.04 -0.61 17.35
CA ARG A 44 -3.60 -1.53 16.36
C ARG A 44 -4.87 -0.99 15.70
N ILE A 45 -5.79 -0.42 16.49
CA ILE A 45 -7.05 0.14 15.99
C ILE A 45 -6.77 1.35 15.08
N VAL A 46 -5.92 2.27 15.54
CA VAL A 46 -5.58 3.48 14.80
C VAL A 46 -4.86 3.14 13.48
N LEU A 47 -3.89 2.23 13.51
CA LEU A 47 -3.18 1.76 12.31
C LEU A 47 -4.11 1.06 11.33
N GLU A 48 -5.03 0.23 11.81
CA GLU A 48 -6.01 -0.46 10.96
C GLU A 48 -6.95 0.54 10.27
N SER A 49 -7.41 1.55 11.01
CA SER A 49 -8.25 2.62 10.47
C SER A 49 -7.51 3.40 9.38
N TRP A 50 -6.27 3.81 9.65
CA TRP A 50 -5.46 4.54 8.67
C TRP A 50 -5.16 3.69 7.44
N ARG A 51 -4.84 2.39 7.61
CA ARG A 51 -4.60 1.45 6.50
C ARG A 51 -5.82 1.35 5.58
N ARG A 52 -7.02 1.20 6.14
CA ARG A 52 -8.27 1.13 5.36
C ARG A 52 -8.52 2.42 4.61
N ASP A 53 -8.37 3.56 5.28
CA ASP A 53 -8.55 4.87 4.65
C ASP A 53 -7.56 5.07 3.49
N TYR A 54 -6.27 4.80 3.69
CA TYR A 54 -5.24 4.88 2.66
C TYR A 54 -5.53 3.96 1.47
N ASN A 55 -5.90 2.71 1.72
CA ASN A 55 -6.07 1.71 0.65
C ASN A 55 -7.41 1.79 -0.07
N GLU A 56 -8.47 2.21 0.61
CA GLU A 56 -9.85 2.06 0.11
C GLU A 56 -10.55 3.39 -0.16
N ALA A 57 -10.17 4.49 0.50
CA ALA A 57 -10.84 5.78 0.36
C ALA A 57 -10.01 6.82 -0.40
N ARG A 58 -8.67 6.77 -0.30
CA ARG A 58 -7.81 7.82 -0.85
C ARG A 58 -7.37 7.55 -2.29
N PRO A 59 -7.74 8.40 -3.26
CA PRO A 59 -7.19 8.31 -4.61
C PRO A 59 -5.74 8.79 -4.65
N HIS A 60 -4.92 8.16 -5.50
CA HIS A 60 -3.53 8.54 -5.68
C HIS A 60 -3.24 8.92 -7.12
N SER A 61 -2.61 10.07 -7.33
CA SER A 61 -2.25 10.58 -8.67
C SER A 61 -1.38 9.60 -9.45
N LYS A 62 -0.43 8.91 -8.79
CA LYS A 62 0.40 7.86 -9.40
C LYS A 62 -0.39 6.63 -9.87
N LEU A 63 -1.60 6.43 -9.34
CA LEU A 63 -2.50 5.33 -9.70
C LEU A 63 -3.64 5.82 -10.62
N GLY A 64 -3.47 6.95 -11.31
CA GLY A 64 -4.51 7.51 -12.18
C GLY A 64 -5.75 7.98 -11.40
N TRP A 65 -5.55 8.46 -10.18
CA TRP A 65 -6.62 8.86 -9.24
C TRP A 65 -7.52 7.72 -8.79
N LEU A 66 -7.06 6.47 -8.88
CA LEU A 66 -7.67 5.32 -8.23
C LEU A 66 -7.15 5.16 -6.80
N THR A 67 -7.94 4.50 -5.96
CA THR A 67 -7.48 4.00 -4.67
C THR A 67 -6.59 2.76 -4.90
N PRO A 68 -5.66 2.44 -3.99
CA PRO A 68 -4.86 1.22 -4.10
C PRO A 68 -5.69 -0.05 -4.32
N LYS A 69 -6.83 -0.17 -3.63
CA LYS A 69 -7.77 -1.29 -3.79
C LYS A 69 -8.37 -1.34 -5.21
N ALA A 70 -8.91 -0.23 -5.69
CA ALA A 70 -9.49 -0.17 -7.04
C ALA A 70 -8.44 -0.43 -8.13
N TYR A 71 -7.21 0.06 -7.93
CA TYR A 71 -6.09 -0.21 -8.84
C TYR A 71 -5.74 -1.70 -8.87
N ALA A 72 -5.63 -2.35 -7.71
CA ALA A 72 -5.36 -3.79 -7.62
C ALA A 72 -6.47 -4.63 -8.28
N GLU A 73 -7.74 -4.29 -8.04
CA GLU A 73 -8.88 -4.94 -8.70
C GLU A 73 -8.84 -4.77 -10.23
N ALA A 74 -8.40 -3.61 -10.73
CA ALA A 74 -8.23 -3.38 -12.15
C ALA A 74 -7.07 -4.18 -12.76
N LEU A 75 -5.99 -4.41 -12.00
CA LEU A 75 -4.89 -5.29 -12.44
C LEU A 75 -5.34 -6.75 -12.53
N ASP A 76 -6.05 -7.28 -11.53
CA ASP A 76 -6.57 -8.65 -11.55
C ASP A 76 -7.48 -8.92 -12.76
N ARG A 77 -8.29 -7.93 -13.15
CA ARG A 77 -9.13 -8.01 -14.35
C ARG A 77 -8.33 -8.06 -15.64
N LYS A 78 -7.18 -7.38 -15.72
CA LYS A 78 -6.31 -7.40 -16.90
C LYS A 78 -5.57 -8.72 -17.07
N ASP A 79 -5.23 -9.36 -15.95
CA ASP A 79 -4.52 -10.65 -15.94
C ASP A 79 -5.49 -11.85 -16.06
N ARG A 80 -6.80 -11.61 -16.01
CA ARG A 80 -7.82 -12.66 -16.20
C ARG A 80 -7.91 -13.08 -17.66
N PRO A 81 -7.73 -14.37 -18.01
CA PRO A 81 -7.90 -14.84 -19.38
C PRO A 81 -9.36 -14.63 -19.84
N ALA A 82 -9.52 -14.17 -21.08
CA ALA A 82 -10.81 -13.76 -21.66
C ALA A 82 -11.93 -14.84 -21.62
N CYS A 83 -11.59 -16.10 -21.35
CA CYS A 83 -12.53 -17.21 -21.26
C CYS A 83 -13.37 -17.21 -19.97
N CYS A 84 -12.97 -16.48 -18.93
CA CYS A 84 -13.59 -16.54 -17.59
C CYS A 84 -14.38 -15.27 -17.20
N ALA A 85 -14.72 -14.42 -18.17
CA ALA A 85 -15.52 -13.20 -17.97
C ALA A 85 -16.98 -13.43 -18.39
N GLY A 86 -17.60 -14.47 -17.85
CA GLY A 86 -19.04 -14.77 -17.96
C GLY A 86 -19.75 -14.55 -16.64
#